data_AF-A0A0A9WSU7-F1
#
_entry.id   AF-A0A0A9WSU7-F1
#
_cell.length_a   1.000
_cell.length_b   1.000
_cell.length_c   1.000
_cell.angle_alpha   90.00
_cell.angle_beta   90.00
_cell.angle_gamma   90.00
#
_symmetry.space_group_name_H-M   'P 1'
#
loop_
_entity.id
_entity.type
_entity.pdbx_description
1 polymer ?
#
loop_
_entity_poly.entity_id
_entity_poly.type
_entity_poly.pdbx_seq_one_letter_code
_entity_poly.pdbx_strand_id
1 'polypeptide(L)'
;EEDIDDDSFLRNSRTTNYMLNDDRTKHTGNSFLDVDERRNQLLQKQKEIEQRTVNSTERSLQYLRNSEEVGVATAEELMRQREQLEGTERRLDDINATLRISQKHIQGIKSVFGGLKNYFSGTRNIPNSSSSHKESSGNKITKADPPLLKTAKSDDVMSHPGMRIRQSEDDKPKPSTASHQERVDENLGHMLNHMSRLKGLAYDLSSEIDSQNKMIDDIYDKAERAERTISKQNKDIRKLT
;
A
#
# COMPACT_ATOMS: atom_id res chain seq x y z
N GLU A 1 7.43 23.29 -31.91
CA GLU A 1 8.41 23.42 -33.00
C GLU A 1 9.52 24.28 -32.45
N GLU A 2 10.60 23.64 -31.98
CA GLU A 2 11.79 24.33 -31.50
C GLU A 2 12.76 24.35 -32.69
N ASP A 3 12.85 25.50 -33.35
CA ASP A 3 13.78 25.69 -34.45
C ASP A 3 15.20 25.63 -33.88
N ILE A 4 15.88 24.53 -34.22
CA ILE A 4 17.30 24.33 -33.96
C ILE A 4 18.04 25.39 -34.78
N ASP A 5 18.80 26.23 -34.10
CA ASP A 5 19.61 27.30 -34.70
C ASP A 5 20.72 26.70 -35.59
N ASP A 6 20.41 26.55 -36.88
CA ASP A 6 21.27 25.93 -37.91
C ASP A 6 22.65 26.60 -38.02
N ASP A 7 22.79 27.86 -37.59
CA ASP A 7 24.06 28.59 -37.59
C ASP A 7 25.05 28.09 -36.52
N SER A 8 24.56 27.51 -35.43
CA SER A 8 25.39 26.89 -34.38
C SER A 8 26.04 25.58 -34.86
N PHE A 9 25.31 24.81 -35.67
CA PHE A 9 25.78 23.52 -36.20
C PHE A 9 26.90 23.70 -37.25
N LEU A 10 26.78 24.72 -38.11
CA LEU A 10 27.74 24.99 -39.20
C LEU A 10 29.09 25.53 -38.72
N ARG A 11 29.16 26.07 -37.50
CA ARG A 11 30.42 26.55 -36.91
C ARG A 11 31.33 25.42 -36.44
N ASN A 12 30.75 24.26 -36.08
CA ASN A 12 31.50 23.13 -35.53
C ASN A 12 32.13 22.22 -36.61
N SER A 13 31.73 22.36 -37.88
CA SER A 13 32.16 21.47 -38.97
C SER A 13 33.37 21.96 -39.77
N ARG A 14 33.91 23.15 -39.48
CA ARG A 14 34.96 23.80 -40.30
C ARG A 14 36.42 23.60 -39.83
N THR A 15 36.69 22.63 -38.96
CA THR A 15 38.07 22.31 -38.51
C THR A 15 38.66 21.05 -39.16
N THR A 16 38.09 20.56 -40.26
CA THR A 16 38.72 19.55 -41.11
C THR A 16 39.46 20.20 -42.28
N ASN A 17 40.59 20.84 -41.97
CA ASN A 17 41.59 21.15 -42.99
C ASN A 17 42.75 20.17 -42.88
N TYR A 18 42.77 19.23 -43.82
CA TYR A 18 43.95 18.49 -44.23
C TYR A 18 44.98 19.51 -44.76
N MET A 19 45.95 19.88 -43.92
CA MET A 19 47.20 20.47 -44.40
C MET A 19 48.36 19.61 -43.92
N LEU A 20 48.91 18.92 -44.90
CA LEU A 20 50.25 18.36 -44.96
C LEU A 20 51.25 19.30 -44.25
N ASN A 21 51.73 18.93 -43.07
CA ASN A 21 52.96 19.48 -42.51
C ASN A 21 53.85 18.30 -42.12
N ASP A 22 54.75 17.99 -43.04
CA ASP A 22 55.96 17.22 -42.80
C ASP A 22 56.84 18.04 -41.85
N ASP A 23 56.84 17.69 -40.56
CA ASP A 23 57.81 18.18 -39.60
C ASP A 23 58.40 17.00 -38.83
N ARG A 24 59.30 16.30 -39.52
CA ARG A 24 60.32 15.45 -38.92
C ARG A 24 61.27 16.28 -38.06
N THR A 25 60.87 16.58 -36.83
CA THR A 25 61.81 17.12 -35.83
C THR A 25 61.50 16.62 -34.42
N LYS A 26 62.27 15.60 -34.03
CA LYS A 26 62.87 15.39 -32.71
C LYS A 26 62.05 15.85 -31.49
N HIS A 27 61.33 14.92 -30.84
CA HIS A 27 61.12 14.96 -29.39
C HIS A 27 60.93 13.54 -28.81
N THR A 28 61.94 12.69 -28.97
CA THR A 28 62.11 11.49 -28.14
C THR A 28 62.81 11.92 -26.84
N GLY A 29 62.05 12.36 -25.83
CA GLY A 29 62.65 12.76 -24.55
C GLY A 29 61.69 13.09 -23.40
N ASN A 30 60.48 13.60 -23.69
CA ASN A 30 59.55 14.07 -22.65
C ASN A 30 58.22 13.29 -22.55
N SER A 31 58.04 12.24 -23.35
CA SER A 31 56.76 11.49 -23.37
C SER A 31 56.49 10.69 -22.09
N PHE A 32 57.50 10.41 -21.28
CA PHE A 32 57.34 9.59 -20.06
C PHE A 32 56.75 10.38 -18.89
N LEU A 33 57.20 11.63 -18.70
CA LEU A 33 56.72 12.51 -17.61
C LEU A 33 55.25 12.95 -17.82
N ASP A 34 54.84 13.21 -19.07
CA ASP A 34 53.45 13.55 -19.44
C ASP A 34 52.49 12.36 -19.23
N VAL A 35 52.96 11.13 -19.50
CA VAL A 35 52.17 9.91 -19.28
C VAL A 35 52.01 9.62 -17.78
N ASP A 36 53.04 9.83 -16.97
CA ASP A 36 52.98 9.65 -15.52
C ASP A 36 52.07 10.68 -14.85
N GLU A 37 52.11 11.95 -15.27
CA GLU A 37 51.22 13.00 -14.77
C GLU A 37 49.76 12.71 -15.14
N ARG A 38 49.51 12.33 -16.40
CA ARG A 38 48.17 11.91 -16.85
C ARG A 38 47.67 10.68 -16.10
N ARG A 39 48.54 9.72 -15.79
CA ARG A 39 48.21 8.53 -15.00
C ARG A 39 47.82 8.92 -13.57
N ASN A 40 48.55 9.83 -12.94
CA ASN A 40 48.23 10.33 -11.60
C ASN A 40 46.89 11.07 -11.57
N GLN A 41 46.59 11.90 -12.58
CA GLN A 41 45.30 12.57 -12.71
C GLN A 41 44.14 11.56 -12.86
N LEU A 42 44.33 10.49 -13.64
CA LEU A 42 43.32 9.44 -13.81
C LEU A 42 43.08 8.67 -12.50
N LEU A 43 44.14 8.35 -11.75
CA LEU A 43 44.02 7.69 -10.44
C LEU A 43 43.28 8.57 -9.42
N GLN A 44 43.55 9.87 -9.41
CA GLN A 44 42.85 10.81 -8.52
C GLN A 44 41.36 10.91 -8.88
N LYS A 45 41.03 11.00 -10.18
CA LYS A 45 39.64 10.98 -10.66
C LYS A 45 38.95 9.67 -10.30
N GLN A 46 39.61 8.53 -10.44
CA GLN A 46 39.05 7.24 -10.05
C GLN A 46 38.69 7.22 -8.56
N LYS A 47 39.61 7.62 -7.68
CA LYS A 47 39.37 7.67 -6.23
C LYS A 47 38.24 8.62 -5.86
N GLU A 48 38.16 9.76 -6.52
CA GLU A 48 37.08 10.72 -6.33
C GLU A 48 35.72 10.14 -6.73
N ILE A 49 35.63 9.46 -7.88
CA ILE A 49 34.41 8.80 -8.34
C ILE A 49 33.99 7.69 -7.36
N GLU A 50 34.92 6.87 -6.91
CA GLU A 50 34.67 5.80 -5.94
C GLU A 50 34.10 6.37 -4.63
N GLN A 51 34.73 7.41 -4.07
CA GLN A 51 34.25 8.05 -2.84
C GLN A 51 32.87 8.69 -3.02
N ARG A 52 32.64 9.38 -4.14
CA ARG A 52 31.33 9.98 -4.45
C ARG A 52 30.25 8.90 -4.57
N THR A 53 30.59 7.74 -5.12
CA THR A 53 29.67 6.60 -5.27
C THR A 53 29.28 6.03 -3.91
N VAL A 54 30.26 5.75 -3.04
CA VAL A 54 30.01 5.28 -1.66
C VAL A 54 29.14 6.28 -0.89
N ASN A 55 29.50 7.57 -0.91
CA ASN A 55 28.71 8.60 -0.22
C ASN A 55 27.28 8.68 -0.78
N SER A 56 27.09 8.42 -2.08
CA SER A 56 25.76 8.43 -2.69
C SER A 56 24.91 7.24 -2.25
N THR A 57 25.49 6.04 -2.13
CA THR A 57 24.77 4.86 -1.64
C THR A 57 24.43 4.99 -0.15
N GLU A 58 25.31 5.56 0.66
CA GLU A 58 25.05 5.85 2.07
C GLU A 58 23.88 6.83 2.27
N ARG A 59 23.86 7.94 1.50
CA ARG A 59 22.72 8.88 1.54
C ARG A 59 21.42 8.22 1.11
N SER A 60 21.48 7.39 0.05
CA SER A 60 20.31 6.65 -0.42
C SER A 60 19.76 5.74 0.67
N LEU A 61 20.63 4.98 1.35
CA LEU A 61 20.24 4.16 2.50
C LEU A 61 19.58 4.96 3.62
N GLN A 62 20.10 6.15 3.93
CA GLN A 62 19.47 7.03 4.92
C GLN A 62 18.05 7.44 4.49
N TYR A 63 17.85 7.83 3.23
CA TYR A 63 16.52 8.15 2.72
C TYR A 63 15.58 6.94 2.78
N LEU A 64 16.07 5.73 2.49
CA LEU A 64 15.27 4.52 2.57
C LEU A 64 14.84 4.19 4.00
N ARG A 65 15.74 4.35 4.98
CA ARG A 65 15.42 4.18 6.40
C ARG A 65 14.36 5.17 6.87
N ASN A 66 14.55 6.45 6.54
CA ASN A 66 13.59 7.49 6.87
C ASN A 66 12.23 7.23 6.21
N SER A 67 12.22 6.75 4.96
CA SER A 67 10.98 6.40 4.26
C SER A 67 10.27 5.21 4.92
N GLU A 68 11.03 4.22 5.41
CA GLU A 68 10.49 3.07 6.12
C GLU A 68 9.85 3.49 7.45
N GLU A 69 10.53 4.35 8.21
CA GLU A 69 10.00 4.91 9.46
C GLU A 69 8.69 5.69 9.24
N VAL A 70 8.65 6.57 8.24
CA VAL A 70 7.44 7.31 7.87
C VAL A 70 6.33 6.36 7.40
N GLY A 71 6.67 5.33 6.63
CA GLY A 71 5.73 4.31 6.18
C GLY A 71 5.10 3.53 7.34
N VAL A 72 5.90 3.15 8.34
CA VAL A 72 5.41 2.48 9.55
C VAL A 72 4.50 3.40 10.37
N ALA A 73 4.91 4.64 10.62
CA ALA A 73 4.08 5.61 11.32
C ALA A 73 2.74 5.88 10.58
N THR A 74 2.77 5.87 9.25
CA THR A 74 1.55 5.98 8.43
C THR A 74 0.65 4.76 8.59
N ALA A 75 1.21 3.55 8.65
CA ALA A 75 0.45 2.32 8.88
C ALA A 75 -0.23 2.33 10.25
N GLU A 76 0.48 2.78 11.30
CA GLU A 76 -0.09 2.92 12.65
C GLU A 76 -1.27 3.91 12.66
N GLU A 77 -1.12 5.04 11.97
CA GLU A 77 -2.20 6.03 11.87
C GLU A 77 -3.42 5.47 11.11
N LEU A 78 -3.21 4.72 10.01
CA LEU A 78 -4.29 4.05 9.30
C LEU A 78 -5.01 3.04 10.20
N MET A 79 -4.30 2.28 11.03
CA MET A 79 -4.93 1.37 12.00
C MET A 79 -5.80 2.12 13.00
N ARG A 80 -5.31 3.26 13.52
CA ARG A 80 -6.10 4.12 14.43
C ARG A 80 -7.35 4.68 13.75
N GLN A 81 -7.24 5.09 12.49
CA GLN A 81 -8.37 5.59 11.69
C GLN A 81 -9.40 4.48 11.47
N ARG A 82 -8.95 3.25 11.17
CA ARG A 82 -9.82 2.09 11.03
C ARG A 82 -10.67 1.86 12.29
N GLU A 83 -10.06 1.90 13.47
CA GLU A 83 -10.79 1.74 14.74
C GLU A 83 -11.89 2.80 14.91
N GLN A 84 -11.61 4.04 14.52
CA GLN A 84 -12.61 5.13 14.57
C GLN A 84 -13.76 4.89 13.58
N LEU A 85 -13.46 4.41 12.37
CA LEU A 85 -14.49 4.08 11.38
C LEU A 85 -15.36 2.91 11.88
N GLU A 86 -14.77 1.83 12.41
CA GLU A 86 -15.54 0.73 12.99
C GLU A 86 -16.40 1.18 14.19
N GLY A 87 -15.87 2.07 15.03
CA GLY A 87 -16.63 2.67 16.13
C GLY A 87 -17.82 3.50 15.63
N THR A 88 -17.63 4.23 14.53
CA THR A 88 -18.68 5.03 13.89
C THR A 88 -19.75 4.13 13.27
N GLU A 89 -19.35 3.08 12.57
CA GLU A 89 -20.25 2.10 11.97
C GLU A 89 -21.14 1.43 13.03
N ARG A 90 -20.56 0.94 14.14
CA ARG A 90 -21.31 0.34 15.26
C ARG A 90 -22.33 1.32 15.85
N ARG A 91 -21.95 2.58 16.05
CA ARG A 91 -22.88 3.61 16.55
C ARG A 91 -24.03 3.86 15.58
N LEU A 92 -23.78 3.84 14.27
CA LEU A 92 -24.83 3.99 13.27
C LEU A 92 -25.77 2.79 13.24
N ASP A 93 -25.27 1.58 13.47
CA ASP A 93 -26.11 0.39 13.62
C ASP A 93 -27.01 0.49 14.85
N ASP A 94 -26.46 0.93 15.99
CA ASP A 94 -27.23 1.17 17.23
C ASP A 94 -28.30 2.24 17.03
N ILE A 95 -27.97 3.34 16.34
CA ILE A 95 -28.92 4.40 15.99
C ILE A 95 -30.04 3.82 15.11
N ASN A 96 -29.70 3.09 14.04
CA ASN A 96 -30.71 2.50 13.15
C ASN A 96 -31.61 1.48 13.88
N ALA A 97 -31.05 0.67 14.78
CA ALA A 97 -31.82 -0.25 15.62
C ALA A 97 -32.75 0.50 16.58
N THR A 98 -32.24 1.53 17.25
CA THR A 98 -33.02 2.38 18.16
C THR A 98 -34.14 3.09 17.42
N LEU A 99 -33.89 3.60 16.21
CA LEU A 99 -34.90 4.22 15.38
C LEU A 99 -35.99 3.22 14.97
N ARG A 100 -35.67 1.96 14.66
CA ARG A 100 -36.70 0.94 14.41
C ARG A 100 -37.60 0.72 15.63
N ILE A 101 -37.02 0.70 16.82
CA ILE A 101 -37.77 0.58 18.08
C ILE A 101 -38.63 1.83 18.30
N SER A 102 -38.07 3.02 18.14
CA SER A 102 -38.77 4.31 18.23
C SER A 102 -39.98 4.35 17.28
N GLN A 103 -39.82 3.87 16.04
CA GLN A 103 -40.92 3.82 15.08
C GLN A 103 -42.09 2.96 15.56
N LYS A 104 -41.82 1.80 16.18
CA LYS A 104 -42.87 0.94 16.77
C LYS A 104 -43.61 1.66 17.90
N HIS A 105 -42.89 2.39 18.75
CA HIS A 105 -43.50 3.19 19.82
C HIS A 105 -44.38 4.32 19.26
N ILE A 106 -43.90 5.08 18.28
CA ILE A 106 -44.68 6.13 17.60
C ILE A 106 -45.95 5.56 16.97
N GLN A 107 -45.87 4.39 16.33
CA GLN A 107 -47.04 3.69 15.77
C GLN A 107 -48.02 3.24 16.87
N GLY A 108 -47.52 2.77 18.01
CA GLY A 108 -48.34 2.46 19.19
C GLY A 108 -49.09 3.69 19.71
N ILE A 109 -48.40 4.83 19.83
CA ILE A 109 -49.00 6.10 20.27
C ILE A 109 -50.07 6.56 19.26
N LYS A 110 -49.79 6.54 17.95
CA LYS A 110 -50.80 6.84 16.91
C LYS A 110 -52.06 5.99 17.07
N SER A 111 -51.89 4.71 17.39
CA SER A 111 -53.01 3.76 17.52
C SER A 111 -53.90 4.07 18.74
N VAL A 112 -53.32 4.44 19.89
CA VAL A 112 -54.12 4.75 21.09
C VAL A 112 -54.87 6.08 20.97
N PHE A 113 -54.27 7.10 20.34
CA PHE A 113 -54.97 8.38 20.09
C PHE A 113 -56.08 8.23 19.03
N GLY A 114 -55.86 7.42 17.99
CA GLY A 114 -56.89 7.10 17.00
C GLY A 114 -58.06 6.30 17.57
N GLY A 115 -57.78 5.32 18.44
CA GLY A 115 -58.81 4.52 19.12
C GLY A 115 -59.65 5.34 20.09
N LEU A 116 -59.02 6.24 20.86
CA LEU A 116 -59.73 7.14 21.78
C LEU A 116 -60.57 8.18 21.04
N LYS A 117 -60.08 8.75 19.92
CA LYS A 117 -60.87 9.68 19.10
C LYS A 117 -62.09 8.98 18.48
N ASN A 118 -61.95 7.74 17.99
CA ASN A 118 -63.07 6.98 17.45
C ASN A 118 -64.07 6.52 18.53
N TYR A 119 -63.61 6.32 19.77
CA TYR A 119 -64.49 6.05 20.92
C TYR A 119 -65.21 7.30 21.44
N PHE A 120 -64.58 8.47 21.38
CA PHE A 120 -65.17 9.75 21.80
C PHE A 120 -65.99 10.45 20.70
N SER A 121 -65.75 10.16 19.42
CA SER A 121 -66.61 10.59 18.30
C SER A 121 -67.60 9.47 17.97
N GLY A 122 -68.68 9.37 18.75
CA GLY A 122 -69.66 8.29 18.65
C GLY A 122 -70.27 8.06 17.25
N THR A 123 -70.70 6.81 17.06
CA THR A 123 -71.45 6.20 15.93
C THR A 123 -70.58 5.85 14.72
N ARG A 124 -70.51 4.61 14.20
CA ARG A 124 -71.58 3.62 13.94
C ARG A 124 -70.97 2.22 13.67
N ASN A 125 -71.64 1.19 14.20
CA ASN A 125 -71.69 -0.23 13.76
C ASN A 125 -70.47 -1.17 13.87
N ILE A 126 -70.63 -2.14 14.77
CA ILE A 126 -70.04 -3.50 14.75
C ILE A 126 -71.03 -4.41 13.99
N PRO A 127 -70.58 -5.39 13.18
CA PRO A 127 -70.59 -6.77 13.67
C PRO A 127 -69.33 -7.59 13.36
N ASN A 128 -69.06 -8.49 14.32
CA ASN A 128 -68.32 -9.75 14.29
C ASN A 128 -68.07 -10.41 12.93
N SER A 129 -66.87 -11.00 12.79
CA SER A 129 -66.71 -12.32 12.15
C SER A 129 -65.52 -13.08 12.73
N SER A 130 -65.84 -14.26 13.27
CA SER A 130 -65.00 -15.37 13.72
C SER A 130 -64.26 -16.10 12.59
N SER A 131 -63.05 -16.63 12.87
CA SER A 131 -62.54 -17.94 12.41
C SER A 131 -61.05 -18.08 12.81
N SER A 132 -60.67 -18.92 13.76
CA SER A 132 -60.43 -20.38 13.69
C SER A 132 -58.99 -20.78 13.35
N HIS A 133 -58.35 -21.42 14.35
CA HIS A 133 -57.28 -22.42 14.37
C HIS A 133 -56.65 -22.92 13.05
N LYS A 134 -55.31 -23.16 13.10
CA LYS A 134 -54.74 -24.53 13.04
C LYS A 134 -53.23 -24.57 13.35
N GLU A 135 -52.87 -25.46 14.28
CA GLU A 135 -51.56 -26.10 14.43
C GLU A 135 -51.46 -27.33 13.51
N SER A 136 -50.24 -27.69 13.06
CA SER A 136 -49.74 -29.08 12.93
C SER A 136 -48.23 -28.99 12.57
N SER A 137 -47.29 -29.44 13.41
CA SER A 137 -46.83 -30.83 13.62
C SER A 137 -46.04 -31.45 12.47
N GLY A 138 -44.74 -31.69 12.71
CA GLY A 138 -44.19 -33.06 12.70
C GLY A 138 -43.34 -33.56 11.52
N ASN A 139 -42.06 -33.83 11.83
CA ASN A 139 -41.17 -34.92 11.37
C ASN A 139 -40.68 -34.95 9.90
N LYS A 140 -39.55 -35.57 9.50
CA LYS A 140 -38.23 -36.06 10.01
C LYS A 140 -37.55 -36.70 8.74
N ILE A 141 -36.27 -37.13 8.86
CA ILE A 141 -35.58 -38.21 8.07
C ILE A 141 -34.90 -37.69 6.76
N THR A 142 -33.64 -37.94 6.33
CA THR A 142 -32.56 -38.93 6.60
C THR A 142 -31.18 -38.47 6.05
N LYS A 143 -30.10 -38.89 6.75
CA LYS A 143 -28.81 -39.49 6.31
C LYS A 143 -28.10 -39.06 5.01
N ALA A 144 -26.78 -38.81 5.10
CA ALA A 144 -25.70 -39.73 4.67
C ALA A 144 -24.27 -39.11 4.79
N ASP A 145 -23.39 -39.74 5.58
CA ASP A 145 -21.93 -39.83 5.34
C ASP A 145 -21.66 -40.98 4.32
N PRO A 146 -20.41 -41.38 3.92
CA PRO A 146 -19.01 -40.91 4.13
C PRO A 146 -18.26 -40.89 2.74
N PRO A 147 -16.94 -41.18 2.53
CA PRO A 147 -15.77 -41.36 3.42
C PRO A 147 -14.41 -40.71 2.98
N LEU A 148 -13.54 -40.56 3.99
CA LEU A 148 -12.09 -40.91 4.09
C LEU A 148 -11.23 -41.13 2.82
N LEU A 149 -10.03 -40.53 2.78
CA LEU A 149 -8.81 -41.15 2.26
C LEU A 149 -7.53 -40.57 2.92
N LYS A 150 -6.60 -41.49 3.26
CA LYS A 150 -5.26 -41.31 3.84
C LYS A 150 -4.20 -41.27 2.72
N THR A 151 -2.92 -41.15 3.14
CA THR A 151 -1.63 -41.44 2.45
C THR A 151 -0.92 -40.18 1.93
N ALA A 152 0.40 -39.98 1.99
CA ALA A 152 1.55 -40.83 2.30
C ALA A 152 2.74 -40.00 2.85
N LYS A 153 3.74 -40.72 3.38
CA LYS A 153 5.09 -40.29 3.78
C LYS A 153 6.01 -40.10 2.56
N SER A 154 7.14 -39.38 2.74
CA SER A 154 8.53 -39.73 2.33
C SER A 154 9.36 -38.45 2.10
N ASP A 155 10.42 -38.23 2.88
CA ASP A 155 11.86 -38.42 2.51
C ASP A 155 12.46 -37.14 1.90
N ASP A 156 13.31 -36.41 2.61
CA ASP A 156 14.77 -36.63 2.74
C ASP A 156 15.51 -36.44 1.41
N VAL A 157 16.13 -35.26 1.24
CA VAL A 157 17.14 -35.01 0.20
C VAL A 157 18.24 -34.09 0.74
N MET A 158 19.25 -34.73 1.33
CA MET A 158 20.65 -34.61 0.93
C MET A 158 21.30 -33.20 0.88
N SER A 159 21.89 -32.82 2.02
CA SER A 159 22.98 -31.85 2.10
C SER A 159 24.31 -32.54 1.75
N HIS A 160 24.97 -32.14 0.66
CA HIS A 160 26.28 -32.67 0.27
C HIS A 160 27.42 -31.67 0.57
N PRO A 161 28.43 -32.04 1.37
CA PRO A 161 29.56 -31.20 1.75
C PRO A 161 30.67 -31.24 0.68
N GLY A 162 30.33 -30.84 -0.54
CA GLY A 162 31.21 -30.96 -1.73
C GLY A 162 31.87 -29.67 -2.22
N MET A 163 31.54 -28.50 -1.69
CA MET A 163 32.15 -27.22 -2.11
C MET A 163 33.25 -26.77 -1.15
N ARG A 164 34.36 -27.49 -1.13
CA ARG A 164 35.65 -27.02 -0.57
C ARG A 164 36.77 -27.38 -1.55
N ILE A 165 36.94 -26.54 -2.57
CA ILE A 165 38.11 -26.54 -3.48
C ILE A 165 38.45 -25.05 -3.65
N ARG A 166 39.46 -24.54 -2.93
CA ARG A 166 40.89 -24.53 -3.28
C ARG A 166 41.19 -23.56 -4.43
N GLN A 167 41.66 -22.36 -4.08
CA GLN A 167 42.55 -21.52 -4.89
C GLN A 167 43.11 -20.42 -3.95
N SER A 168 44.30 -20.60 -3.37
CA SER A 168 45.65 -20.36 -3.92
C SER A 168 45.97 -18.87 -4.13
N GLU A 169 46.70 -18.35 -3.13
CA GLU A 169 47.83 -17.40 -3.21
C GLU A 169 47.94 -16.55 -4.47
N ASP A 170 47.46 -15.30 -4.38
CA ASP A 170 47.93 -14.18 -5.19
C ASP A 170 47.84 -12.93 -4.30
N ASP A 171 48.74 -12.84 -3.31
CA ASP A 171 48.81 -11.74 -2.34
C ASP A 171 49.56 -10.55 -2.95
N LYS A 172 48.97 -9.99 -4.01
CA LYS A 172 49.22 -8.60 -4.39
C LYS A 172 48.27 -7.76 -3.55
N PRO A 173 48.72 -6.65 -2.91
CA PRO A 173 47.81 -5.77 -2.21
C PRO A 173 46.78 -5.27 -3.23
N LYS A 174 45.54 -5.79 -3.13
CA LYS A 174 44.43 -5.34 -3.97
C LYS A 174 44.32 -3.83 -3.79
N PRO A 175 44.27 -3.05 -4.88
CA PRO A 175 44.13 -1.60 -4.76
C PRO A 175 42.85 -1.32 -3.97
N SER A 176 42.84 -0.25 -3.18
CA SER A 176 41.75 0.21 -2.32
C SER A 176 40.37 0.23 -3.00
N THR A 177 40.32 0.22 -4.32
CA THR A 177 39.15 0.14 -5.18
C THR A 177 38.28 -1.11 -4.92
N ALA A 178 38.90 -2.25 -4.59
CA ALA A 178 38.17 -3.48 -4.27
C ALA A 178 37.34 -3.34 -2.98
N SER A 179 37.88 -2.61 -1.99
CA SER A 179 37.17 -2.32 -0.74
C SER A 179 36.04 -1.29 -0.93
N HIS A 180 36.20 -0.33 -1.85
CA HIS A 180 35.12 0.60 -2.18
C HIS A 180 33.97 -0.12 -2.91
N GLN A 181 34.29 -0.98 -3.87
CA GLN A 181 33.28 -1.76 -4.58
C GLN A 181 32.52 -2.69 -3.64
N GLU A 182 33.21 -3.38 -2.72
CA GLU A 182 32.57 -4.25 -1.72
C GLU A 182 31.58 -3.46 -0.83
N ARG A 183 31.95 -2.26 -0.37
CA ARG A 183 31.04 -1.39 0.39
C ARG A 183 29.85 -0.91 -0.43
N VAL A 184 30.07 -0.59 -1.70
CA VAL A 184 28.97 -0.21 -2.61
C VAL A 184 28.02 -1.39 -2.78
N ASP A 185 28.53 -2.59 -3.02
CA ASP A 185 27.72 -3.79 -3.20
C ASP A 185 26.94 -4.16 -1.93
N GLU A 186 27.57 -4.06 -0.75
CA GLU A 186 26.90 -4.23 0.55
C GLU A 186 25.77 -3.20 0.73
N ASN A 187 26.06 -1.91 0.45
CA ASN A 187 25.06 -0.85 0.55
C ASN A 187 23.89 -1.08 -0.42
N LEU A 188 24.17 -1.53 -1.65
CA LEU A 188 23.15 -1.87 -2.64
C LEU A 188 22.30 -3.07 -2.19
N GLY A 189 22.91 -4.07 -1.55
CA GLY A 189 22.20 -5.19 -0.93
C GLY A 189 21.26 -4.73 0.18
N HIS A 190 21.73 -3.84 1.06
CA HIS A 190 20.87 -3.24 2.08
C HIS A 190 19.74 -2.40 1.45
N MET A 191 20.03 -1.61 0.42
CA MET A 191 19.02 -0.83 -0.29
C MET A 191 17.94 -1.73 -0.89
N LEU A 192 18.30 -2.84 -1.52
CA LEU A 192 17.35 -3.81 -2.05
C LEU A 192 16.41 -4.35 -0.96
N ASN A 193 16.96 -4.67 0.20
CA ASN A 193 16.17 -5.14 1.34
C ASN A 193 15.21 -4.06 1.86
N HIS A 194 15.66 -2.81 2.01
CA HIS A 194 14.78 -1.69 2.37
C HIS A 194 13.68 -1.47 1.32
N MET A 195 14.01 -1.55 0.02
CA MET A 195 13.04 -1.41 -1.06
C MET A 195 11.99 -2.52 -1.06
N SER A 196 12.40 -3.76 -0.76
CA SER A 196 11.47 -4.88 -0.62
C SER A 196 10.49 -4.66 0.54
N ARG A 197 10.99 -4.20 1.70
CA ARG A 197 10.13 -3.85 2.84
C ARG A 197 9.19 -2.68 2.53
N LEU A 198 9.71 -1.61 1.94
CA LEU A 198 8.91 -0.45 1.52
C LEU A 198 7.83 -0.84 0.50
N LYS A 199 8.12 -1.76 -0.42
CA LYS A 199 7.12 -2.31 -1.35
C LYS A 199 6.04 -3.09 -0.60
N GLY A 200 6.40 -3.91 0.38
CA GLY A 200 5.46 -4.61 1.25
C GLY A 200 4.54 -3.63 1.98
N LEU A 201 5.14 -2.66 2.68
CA LEU A 201 4.40 -1.59 3.36
C LEU A 201 3.47 -0.84 2.40
N ALA A 202 3.93 -0.47 1.20
CA ALA A 202 3.12 0.23 0.23
C ALA A 202 1.89 -0.59 -0.22
N TYR A 203 2.04 -1.91 -0.39
CA TYR A 203 0.93 -2.80 -0.72
C TYR A 203 -0.07 -2.89 0.43
N ASP A 204 0.41 -3.08 1.66
CA ASP A 204 -0.43 -3.18 2.85
C ASP A 204 -1.19 -1.86 3.11
N LEU A 205 -0.51 -0.72 3.01
CA LEU A 205 -1.11 0.62 3.11
C LEU A 205 -2.18 0.83 2.03
N SER A 206 -1.91 0.45 0.77
CA SER A 206 -2.89 0.57 -0.32
C SER A 206 -4.12 -0.31 -0.06
N SER A 207 -3.92 -1.56 0.37
CA SER A 207 -5.01 -2.48 0.67
C SER A 207 -5.85 -2.00 1.86
N GLU A 208 -5.21 -1.41 2.88
CA GLU A 208 -5.90 -0.86 4.04
C GLU A 208 -6.74 0.38 3.65
N ILE A 209 -6.20 1.27 2.82
CA ILE A 209 -6.94 2.42 2.27
C ILE A 209 -8.17 1.95 1.48
N ASP A 210 -8.01 0.96 0.60
CA ASP A 210 -9.13 0.39 -0.16
C ASP A 210 -10.19 -0.26 0.75
N SER A 211 -9.77 -0.90 1.84
CA SER A 211 -10.68 -1.46 2.84
C SER A 211 -11.42 -0.35 3.60
N GLN A 212 -10.73 0.71 4.00
CA GLN A 212 -11.34 1.84 4.72
C GLN A 212 -12.30 2.62 3.83
N ASN A 213 -11.99 2.80 2.54
CA ASN A 213 -12.90 3.42 1.58
C ASN A 213 -14.25 2.70 1.50
N LYS A 214 -14.24 1.36 1.46
CA LYS A 214 -15.48 0.57 1.50
C LYS A 214 -16.25 0.76 2.81
N MET A 215 -15.54 0.81 3.94
CA MET A 215 -16.17 1.07 5.25
C MET A 215 -16.81 2.45 5.31
N ILE A 216 -16.19 3.46 4.69
CA ILE A 216 -16.76 4.81 4.57
C ILE A 216 -18.05 4.80 3.75
N ASP A 217 -18.08 4.09 2.62
CA ASP A 217 -19.30 3.93 1.81
C ASP A 217 -20.44 3.28 2.63
N ASP A 218 -20.14 2.22 3.38
CA ASP A 218 -21.12 1.55 4.25
C ASP A 218 -21.62 2.47 5.38
N ILE A 219 -20.72 3.25 6.00
CA ILE A 219 -21.05 4.27 7.00
C ILE A 219 -21.95 5.34 6.40
N TYR A 220 -21.65 5.81 5.18
CA TYR A 220 -22.45 6.80 4.48
C TYR A 220 -23.88 6.30 4.24
N ASP A 221 -24.03 5.09 3.74
CA ASP A 221 -25.33 4.43 3.53
C ASP A 221 -26.14 4.30 4.84
N LYS A 222 -25.48 3.85 5.92
CA LYS A 222 -26.11 3.72 7.24
C LYS A 222 -26.52 5.08 7.82
N ALA A 223 -25.71 6.11 7.62
CA ALA A 223 -26.00 7.47 8.05
C ALA A 223 -27.20 8.06 7.29
N GLU A 224 -27.25 7.89 5.97
CA GLU A 224 -28.38 8.37 5.16
C GLU A 224 -29.70 7.71 5.56
N ARG A 225 -29.68 6.39 5.82
CA ARG A 225 -30.86 5.65 6.32
C ARG A 225 -31.32 6.18 7.68
N ALA A 226 -30.38 6.45 8.59
CA ALA A 226 -30.67 7.02 9.89
C ALA A 226 -31.30 8.42 9.75
N GLU A 227 -30.72 9.29 8.93
CA GLU A 227 -31.22 10.66 8.69
C GLU A 227 -32.64 10.66 8.12
N ARG A 228 -32.89 9.85 7.08
CA ARG A 228 -34.23 9.72 6.47
C ARG A 228 -35.25 9.23 7.50
N THR A 229 -34.87 8.27 8.35
CA THR A 229 -35.75 7.71 9.38
C THR A 229 -36.03 8.72 10.49
N ILE A 230 -35.01 9.42 11.00
CA ILE A 230 -35.17 10.50 11.98
C ILE A 230 -36.08 11.59 11.44
N SER A 231 -35.87 12.04 10.21
CA SER A 231 -36.69 13.06 9.56
C SER A 231 -38.17 12.65 9.46
N LYS A 232 -38.44 11.38 9.14
CA LYS A 232 -39.79 10.83 9.10
C LYS A 232 -40.42 10.77 10.49
N GLN A 233 -39.68 10.28 11.49
CA GLN A 233 -40.16 10.18 12.87
C GLN A 233 -40.43 11.56 13.49
N ASN A 234 -39.58 12.55 13.23
CA ASN A 234 -39.80 13.93 13.66
C ASN A 234 -41.09 14.51 13.10
N LYS A 235 -41.40 14.26 11.82
CA LYS A 235 -42.68 14.67 11.21
C LYS A 235 -43.87 13.95 11.85
N ASP A 236 -43.73 12.67 12.18
CA ASP A 236 -44.78 11.88 12.82
C ASP A 236 -45.06 12.33 14.26
N ILE A 237 -44.03 12.62 15.04
CA ILE A 237 -44.15 13.14 16.41
C ILE A 237 -44.85 14.51 16.39
N ARG A 238 -44.46 15.41 15.48
CA ARG A 238 -45.12 16.73 15.33
C ARG A 238 -46.60 16.66 14.96
N LYS A 239 -47.07 15.54 14.40
CA LYS A 239 -48.50 15.31 14.12
C LYS A 239 -49.25 14.72 15.32
N LEU A 240 -48.53 14.14 16.28
CA LEU A 240 -49.06 13.55 17.50
C LEU A 240 -49.17 14.56 18.65
N THR A 241 -48.37 15.62 18.60
CA THR A 241 -48.40 16.73 19.56
C THR A 241 -49.38 17.77 19.07
#